data_AF-A0A966A2G7-F1
#
_entry.id   AF-A0A966A2G7-F1
#
_cell.length_a   1.000
_cell.length_b   1.000
_cell.length_c   1.000
_cell.angle_alpha   90.00
_cell.angle_beta   90.00
_cell.angle_gamma   90.00
#
_symmetry.space_group_name_H-M   'P 1'
#
loop_
_entity.id
_entity.type
_entity.pdbx_description
1 polymer ?
#
loop_
_entity_poly.entity_id
_entity_poly.type
_entity_poly.pdbx_seq_one_letter_code
_entity_poly.pdbx_strand_id
1 'polypeptide(L)'
;SDIERAVLWKTMWKRKIPETVVLMAALGVLTFIFFFQNWLVKRPKLTERIRIGFLLFTLFGIGIYAGAQLSVVNIMTVFSALVGGFDWQYFLMEPLIFILWGSVAASLLFWGRGAYCGWLCPFGALQELLNRIAKALRIPQVRVPWALHERLWPLKYIIFLALFGVSLHSLALAERMAEVEPFKTAIVLRFIREWPFVVFALALLGAGLFIERFYCRYLCALGAALAIPARMRMFEWLKRYPACGTRCQRCANDCMVQAIHPEGHINPNECLYCLHCQQLYYDDHQCPVMIERRLKHERQEARASKDSGAQIANIIANVRGERAAGNDKPGDSK
;
A
#
# COMPACT_ATOMS: atom_id res chain seq x y z
N SER A 1 -2.97 -35.52 27.74
CA SER A 1 -1.69 -35.28 28.45
C SER A 1 -0.89 -34.20 27.72
N ASP A 2 -0.07 -33.39 28.39
CA ASP A 2 0.67 -32.27 27.73
C ASP A 2 1.68 -32.74 26.69
N ILE A 3 2.09 -34.01 26.74
CA ILE A 3 2.94 -34.66 25.74
C ILE A 3 2.18 -34.91 24.42
N GLU A 4 0.92 -35.36 24.47
CA GLU A 4 0.09 -35.47 23.25
C GLU A 4 -0.13 -34.10 22.59
N ARG A 5 -0.39 -33.07 23.40
CA ARG A 5 -0.50 -31.69 22.92
C ARG A 5 0.81 -31.18 22.31
N ALA A 6 1.96 -31.50 22.90
CA ALA A 6 3.28 -31.14 22.39
C ALA A 6 3.65 -31.85 21.06
N VAL A 7 3.12 -33.04 20.81
CA VAL A 7 3.30 -33.79 19.55
C VAL A 7 2.34 -33.29 18.47
N LEU A 8 1.13 -32.88 18.84
CA LEU A 8 0.11 -32.36 17.92
C LEU A 8 0.53 -31.08 17.19
N TRP A 9 1.02 -30.05 17.91
CA TRP A 9 1.42 -28.80 17.24
C TRP A 9 2.64 -29.01 16.32
N LYS A 10 3.62 -29.82 16.72
CA LYS A 10 4.78 -30.16 15.87
C LYS A 10 4.34 -30.88 14.58
N THR A 11 3.32 -31.72 14.68
CA THR A 11 2.76 -32.44 13.53
C THR A 11 2.00 -31.49 12.60
N MET A 12 1.26 -30.52 13.15
CA MET A 12 0.61 -29.46 12.38
C MET A 12 1.62 -28.58 11.64
N TRP A 13 2.70 -28.18 12.30
CA TRP A 13 3.80 -27.45 11.68
C TRP A 13 4.46 -28.25 10.56
N LYS A 14 4.75 -29.54 10.78
CA LYS A 14 5.32 -30.42 9.74
C LYS A 14 4.42 -30.56 8.51
N ARG A 15 3.11 -30.66 8.70
CA ARG A 15 2.14 -30.73 7.58
C ARG A 15 2.02 -29.41 6.83
N LYS A 16 2.22 -28.28 7.51
CA LYS A 16 2.11 -26.92 6.97
C LYS A 16 3.44 -26.27 6.57
N ILE A 17 4.52 -27.05 6.45
CA ILE A 17 5.84 -26.56 6.02
C ILE A 17 5.76 -25.84 4.66
N PRO A 18 5.12 -26.38 3.61
CA PRO A 18 5.07 -25.72 2.31
C PRO A 18 4.43 -24.33 2.38
N GLU A 19 3.29 -24.21 3.04
CA GLU A 19 2.59 -22.93 3.20
C GLU A 19 3.39 -21.95 4.07
N THR A 20 4.10 -22.45 5.09
CA THR A 20 4.96 -21.65 5.96
C THR A 20 6.16 -21.08 5.19
N VAL A 21 6.84 -21.90 4.39
CA VAL A 21 7.98 -21.46 3.56
C VAL A 21 7.52 -20.42 2.54
N VAL A 22 6.39 -20.66 1.89
CA VAL A 22 5.79 -19.72 0.92
C VAL A 22 5.45 -18.38 1.59
N LEU A 23 4.84 -18.42 2.77
CA LEU A 23 4.53 -17.20 3.54
C LEU A 23 5.80 -16.45 3.94
N MET A 24 6.80 -17.14 4.48
CA MET A 24 8.07 -16.53 4.87
C MET A 24 8.81 -15.92 3.68
N ALA A 25 8.81 -16.59 2.53
CA ALA A 25 9.36 -16.05 1.29
C ALA A 25 8.60 -14.78 0.86
N ALA A 26 7.27 -14.79 0.91
CA ALA A 26 6.45 -13.63 0.57
C ALA A 26 6.71 -12.43 1.50
N LEU A 27 6.86 -12.68 2.81
CA LEU A 27 7.22 -11.66 3.79
C LEU A 27 8.63 -11.11 3.55
N GLY A 28 9.58 -11.97 3.19
CA GLY A 28 10.93 -11.56 2.79
C GLY A 28 10.92 -10.67 1.55
N VAL A 29 10.18 -11.05 0.51
CA VAL A 29 10.00 -10.25 -0.71
C VAL A 29 9.36 -8.90 -0.39
N LEU A 30 8.31 -8.88 0.44
CA LEU A 30 7.66 -7.63 0.83
C LEU A 30 8.60 -6.69 1.60
N THR A 31 9.38 -7.25 2.52
CA THR A 31 10.38 -6.49 3.28
C THR A 31 11.45 -5.91 2.36
N PHE A 32 11.92 -6.70 1.37
CA PHE A 32 12.85 -6.25 0.35
C PHE A 32 12.25 -5.11 -0.50
N ILE A 33 11.00 -5.23 -0.94
CA ILE A 33 10.28 -4.19 -1.68
C ILE A 33 10.25 -2.88 -0.90
N PHE A 34 9.98 -2.92 0.41
CA PHE A 34 9.94 -1.71 1.24
C PHE A 34 11.32 -1.10 1.48
N PHE A 35 12.35 -1.91 1.65
CA PHE A 35 13.72 -1.41 1.79
C PHE A 35 14.18 -0.71 0.49
N PHE A 36 13.89 -1.30 -0.67
CA PHE A 36 14.23 -0.74 -1.99
C PHE A 36 13.15 0.15 -2.61
N GLN A 37 12.19 0.62 -1.80
CA GLN A 37 11.03 1.38 -2.30
C GLN A 37 11.43 2.62 -3.11
N ASN A 38 12.45 3.38 -2.69
CA ASN A 38 12.90 4.61 -3.36
C ASN A 38 13.44 4.36 -4.77
N TRP A 39 14.02 3.20 -5.01
CA TRP A 39 14.48 2.80 -6.33
C TRP A 39 13.32 2.30 -7.18
N LEU A 40 12.43 1.50 -6.56
CA LEU A 40 11.29 0.90 -7.25
C LEU A 40 10.32 1.95 -7.79
N VAL A 41 9.94 2.95 -6.98
CA VAL A 41 8.95 3.98 -7.33
C VAL A 41 9.35 4.86 -8.52
N LYS A 42 10.64 4.96 -8.84
CA LYS A 42 11.14 5.67 -10.04
C LYS A 42 10.78 4.94 -11.34
N ARG A 43 10.42 3.66 -11.27
CA ARG A 43 10.00 2.83 -12.40
C ARG A 43 8.51 2.51 -12.25
N PRO A 44 7.59 3.39 -12.69
CA PRO A 44 6.16 3.27 -12.41
C PRO A 44 5.56 1.96 -12.94
N LYS A 45 5.89 1.59 -14.19
CA LYS A 45 5.43 0.34 -14.81
C LYS A 45 5.89 -0.91 -14.04
N LEU A 46 7.12 -0.90 -13.52
CA LEU A 46 7.65 -2.02 -12.73
C LEU A 46 6.95 -2.09 -11.37
N THR A 47 6.77 -0.95 -10.70
CA THR A 47 6.10 -0.89 -9.40
C THR A 47 4.65 -1.39 -9.50
N GLU A 48 3.93 -0.99 -10.54
CA GLU A 48 2.57 -1.45 -10.77
C GLU A 48 2.49 -2.95 -11.04
N ARG A 49 3.37 -3.49 -11.89
CA ARG A 49 3.43 -4.94 -12.15
C ARG A 49 3.76 -5.74 -10.90
N ILE A 50 4.75 -5.31 -10.11
CA ILE A 50 5.11 -5.97 -8.85
C ILE A 50 3.94 -5.92 -7.87
N ARG A 51 3.28 -4.77 -7.74
CA ARG A 51 2.11 -4.61 -6.89
C ARG A 51 0.99 -5.56 -7.29
N ILE A 52 0.60 -5.57 -8.57
CA ILE A 52 -0.47 -6.45 -9.06
C ILE A 52 -0.10 -7.92 -8.86
N GLY A 53 1.15 -8.31 -9.19
CA GLY A 53 1.64 -9.67 -8.98
C GLY A 53 1.57 -10.09 -7.51
N PHE A 54 1.98 -9.21 -6.59
CA PHE A 54 1.89 -9.48 -5.16
C PHE A 54 0.45 -9.59 -4.67
N LEU A 55 -0.46 -8.71 -5.11
CA LEU A 55 -1.88 -8.77 -4.74
C LEU A 55 -2.55 -10.05 -5.26
N LEU A 56 -2.23 -10.49 -6.48
CA LEU A 56 -2.70 -11.76 -7.02
C LEU A 56 -2.17 -12.92 -6.18
N PHE A 57 -0.88 -12.94 -5.88
CA PHE A 57 -0.28 -13.94 -5.01
C PHE A 57 -0.93 -13.98 -3.61
N THR A 58 -1.16 -12.82 -2.99
CA THR A 58 -1.81 -12.75 -1.67
C THR A 58 -3.26 -13.26 -1.75
N LEU A 59 -4.02 -12.90 -2.78
CA LEU A 59 -5.41 -13.35 -2.93
C LEU A 59 -5.50 -14.87 -3.15
N PHE A 60 -4.75 -15.39 -4.12
CA PHE A 60 -4.84 -16.80 -4.52
C PHE A 60 -4.00 -17.73 -3.62
N GLY A 61 -2.78 -17.33 -3.27
CA GLY A 61 -1.87 -18.11 -2.44
C GLY A 61 -2.19 -18.06 -0.95
N ILE A 62 -2.26 -16.86 -0.36
CA ILE A 62 -2.51 -16.72 1.09
C ILE A 62 -4.00 -16.88 1.40
N GLY A 63 -4.87 -16.23 0.62
CA GLY A 63 -6.32 -16.27 0.83
C GLY A 63 -6.95 -17.61 0.45
N ILE A 64 -6.98 -17.95 -0.84
CA ILE A 64 -7.76 -19.09 -1.35
C ILE A 64 -7.10 -20.44 -1.07
N TYR A 65 -5.78 -20.53 -1.16
CA TYR A 65 -5.03 -21.78 -0.96
C TYR A 65 -4.70 -22.03 0.51
N ALA A 66 -4.05 -21.08 1.20
CA ALA A 66 -3.66 -21.28 2.60
C ALA A 66 -4.80 -21.03 3.61
N GLY A 67 -5.84 -20.28 3.24
CA GLY A 67 -6.92 -19.88 4.16
C GLY A 67 -6.44 -18.99 5.31
N ALA A 68 -5.23 -18.43 5.20
CA ALA A 68 -4.57 -17.73 6.28
C ALA A 68 -5.07 -16.28 6.32
N GLN A 69 -5.94 -15.98 7.28
CA GLN A 69 -6.53 -14.66 7.41
C GLN A 69 -6.58 -14.19 8.87
N LEU A 70 -6.19 -12.93 9.08
CA LEU A 70 -6.43 -12.24 10.34
C LEU A 70 -7.85 -11.68 10.36
N SER A 71 -8.55 -11.91 11.47
CA SER A 71 -9.88 -11.38 11.79
C SER A 71 -9.83 -10.65 13.14
N VAL A 72 -10.84 -9.82 13.41
CA VAL A 72 -11.03 -9.20 14.73
C VAL A 72 -11.09 -10.26 15.84
N VAL A 73 -11.64 -11.44 15.56
CA VAL A 73 -11.70 -12.55 16.52
C VAL A 73 -10.29 -12.90 17.01
N ASN A 74 -9.29 -12.98 16.13
CA ASN A 74 -7.92 -13.29 16.52
C ASN A 74 -7.34 -12.23 17.48
N ILE A 75 -7.74 -10.97 17.34
CA ILE A 75 -7.33 -9.90 18.27
C ILE A 75 -7.98 -10.12 19.63
N MET A 76 -9.28 -10.43 19.64
CA MET A 76 -10.02 -10.73 20.88
C MET A 76 -9.46 -11.96 21.58
N THR A 77 -9.12 -13.01 20.84
CA THR A 77 -8.50 -14.22 21.37
C THR A 77 -7.14 -13.92 22.01
N VAL A 78 -6.28 -13.14 21.34
CA VAL A 78 -4.99 -12.73 21.91
C VAL A 78 -5.17 -11.88 23.16
N PHE A 79 -6.11 -10.92 23.15
CA PHE A 79 -6.40 -10.09 24.31
C PHE A 79 -6.97 -10.90 25.49
N SER A 80 -7.92 -11.80 25.21
CA SER A 80 -8.50 -12.70 26.20
C SER A 80 -7.45 -13.65 26.77
N ALA A 81 -6.52 -14.15 25.96
CA ALA A 81 -5.40 -14.98 26.42
C ALA A 81 -4.40 -14.17 27.28
N LEU A 82 -4.20 -12.89 26.99
CA LEU A 82 -3.37 -11.99 27.80
C LEU A 82 -3.98 -11.75 29.19
N VAL A 83 -5.32 -11.63 29.26
CA VAL A 83 -6.06 -11.34 30.50
C VAL A 83 -6.35 -12.61 31.31
N GLY A 84 -6.60 -13.74 30.66
CA GLY A 84 -7.07 -15.00 31.28
C GLY A 84 -5.98 -16.02 31.63
N GLY A 85 -4.70 -15.77 31.30
CA GLY A 85 -3.60 -16.71 31.48
C GLY A 85 -3.06 -17.19 30.13
N PHE A 86 -1.76 -16.95 29.89
CA PHE A 86 -1.14 -17.09 28.58
C PHE A 86 -0.85 -18.56 28.23
N ASP A 87 -1.76 -19.22 27.51
CA ASP A 87 -1.51 -20.55 26.93
C ASP A 87 -1.00 -20.44 25.48
N TRP A 88 0.33 -20.43 25.31
CA TRP A 88 1.02 -20.42 24.01
C TRP A 88 0.55 -21.53 23.05
N GLN A 89 0.01 -22.62 23.59
CA GLN A 89 -0.37 -23.82 22.83
C GLN A 89 -1.43 -23.55 21.76
N TYR A 90 -2.46 -22.73 22.03
CA TYR A 90 -3.50 -22.44 21.03
C TYR A 90 -2.94 -21.66 19.84
N PHE A 91 -2.03 -20.72 20.10
CA PHE A 91 -1.43 -19.89 19.06
C PHE A 91 -0.42 -20.68 18.21
N LEU A 92 0.30 -21.65 18.81
CA LEU A 92 1.22 -22.53 18.10
C LEU A 92 0.53 -23.59 17.22
N MET A 93 -0.76 -23.85 17.41
CA MET A 93 -1.51 -24.81 16.58
C MET A 93 -1.80 -24.27 15.18
N GLU A 94 -1.77 -22.95 14.99
CA GLU A 94 -1.98 -22.26 13.71
C GLU A 94 -0.69 -21.54 13.24
N PRO A 95 0.28 -22.27 12.66
CA PRO A 95 1.61 -21.73 12.30
C PRO A 95 1.56 -20.48 11.41
N LEU A 96 0.61 -20.44 10.47
CA LEU A 96 0.45 -19.32 9.55
C LEU A 96 -0.01 -18.04 10.25
N ILE A 97 -0.98 -18.15 11.16
CA ILE A 97 -1.51 -17.02 11.91
C ILE A 97 -0.47 -16.50 12.90
N PHE A 98 0.30 -17.41 13.52
CA PHE A 98 1.46 -17.06 14.36
C PHE A 98 2.46 -16.17 13.62
N ILE A 99 2.92 -16.64 12.45
CA ILE A 99 3.91 -15.93 11.63
C ILE A 99 3.34 -14.61 11.12
N LEU A 100 2.10 -14.61 10.66
CA LEU A 100 1.43 -13.39 10.19
C LEU A 100 1.35 -12.35 11.32
N TRP A 101 0.94 -12.73 12.53
CA TRP A 101 0.92 -11.81 13.68
C TRP A 101 2.29 -11.26 14.04
N GLY A 102 3.32 -12.11 14.07
CA GLY A 102 4.70 -11.67 14.26
C GLY A 102 5.14 -10.66 13.19
N SER A 103 4.79 -10.93 11.93
CA SER A 103 5.07 -10.03 10.81
C SER A 103 4.27 -8.72 10.90
N VAL A 104 3.01 -8.77 11.36
CA VAL A 104 2.16 -7.60 11.56
C VAL A 104 2.75 -6.73 12.66
N ALA A 105 3.13 -7.32 13.80
CA ALA A 105 3.78 -6.61 14.91
C ALA A 105 5.07 -5.91 14.45
N ALA A 106 5.95 -6.62 13.73
CA ALA A 106 7.15 -6.02 13.14
C ALA A 106 6.79 -4.90 12.15
N SER A 107 5.82 -5.13 11.27
CA SER A 107 5.42 -4.16 10.26
C SER A 107 4.80 -2.89 10.86
N LEU A 108 4.06 -3.01 11.97
CA LEU A 108 3.49 -1.87 12.70
C LEU A 108 4.58 -0.93 13.21
N LEU A 109 5.70 -1.47 13.66
CA LEU A 109 6.83 -0.70 14.16
C LEU A 109 7.55 0.10 13.05
N PHE A 110 7.79 -0.53 11.90
CA PHE A 110 8.59 0.07 10.83
C PHE A 110 7.77 0.83 9.77
N TRP A 111 6.61 0.30 9.37
CA TRP A 111 5.75 0.80 8.28
C TRP A 111 4.30 1.02 8.69
N GLY A 112 3.94 0.86 9.96
CA GLY A 112 2.55 0.92 10.41
C GLY A 112 1.68 -0.20 9.80
N ARG A 113 0.36 -0.04 9.85
CA ARG A 113 -0.58 -1.09 9.40
C ARG A 113 -0.65 -1.28 7.89
N GLY A 114 -0.05 -0.37 7.12
CA GLY A 114 -0.16 -0.34 5.67
C GLY A 114 0.51 -1.52 4.98
N ALA A 115 1.60 -2.05 5.55
CA ALA A 115 2.23 -3.27 5.06
C ALA A 115 1.25 -4.45 5.03
N TYR A 116 0.52 -4.67 6.13
CA TYR A 116 -0.48 -5.74 6.17
C TYR A 116 -1.72 -5.42 5.33
N CYS A 117 -2.43 -4.32 5.65
CA CYS A 117 -3.72 -4.00 5.03
C CYS A 117 -3.62 -3.70 3.52
N GLY A 118 -2.46 -3.21 3.08
CA GLY A 118 -2.19 -2.86 1.69
C GLY A 118 -1.71 -4.03 0.84
N TRP A 119 -0.87 -4.92 1.38
CA TRP A 119 -0.16 -5.96 0.60
C TRP A 119 -0.49 -7.39 1.01
N LEU A 120 -0.57 -7.69 2.31
CA LEU A 120 -0.77 -9.06 2.83
C LEU A 120 -2.22 -9.45 3.08
N CYS A 121 -3.14 -8.48 3.18
CA CYS A 121 -4.55 -8.76 3.42
C CYS A 121 -5.22 -9.29 2.13
N PRO A 122 -5.72 -10.54 2.09
CA PRO A 122 -6.33 -11.11 0.88
C PRO A 122 -7.58 -10.37 0.41
N PHE A 123 -8.40 -9.88 1.33
CA PHE A 123 -9.59 -9.10 0.97
C PHE A 123 -9.25 -7.69 0.51
N GLY A 124 -8.23 -7.07 1.11
CA GLY A 124 -7.72 -5.80 0.61
C GLY A 124 -7.24 -5.95 -0.83
N ALA A 125 -6.53 -7.04 -1.13
CA ALA A 125 -6.12 -7.40 -2.48
C ALA A 125 -7.32 -7.63 -3.40
N LEU A 126 -8.33 -8.40 -2.96
CA LEU A 126 -9.58 -8.60 -3.69
C LEU A 126 -10.25 -7.27 -4.06
N GLN A 127 -10.42 -6.36 -3.11
CA GLN A 127 -11.07 -5.07 -3.35
C GLN A 127 -10.27 -4.19 -4.33
N GLU A 128 -8.95 -4.17 -4.23
CA GLU A 128 -8.12 -3.40 -5.16
C GLU A 128 -8.13 -4.01 -6.57
N LEU A 129 -8.03 -5.33 -6.70
CA LEU A 129 -8.10 -6.02 -7.99
C LEU A 129 -9.46 -5.86 -8.65
N LEU A 130 -10.55 -5.99 -7.89
CA LEU A 130 -11.91 -5.75 -8.38
C LEU A 130 -12.10 -4.31 -8.84
N ASN A 131 -11.59 -3.33 -8.10
CA ASN A 131 -11.67 -1.94 -8.52
C ASN A 131 -10.85 -1.64 -9.78
N ARG A 132 -9.68 -2.28 -9.96
CA ARG A 132 -8.92 -2.20 -11.22
C ARG A 132 -9.69 -2.78 -12.40
N ILE A 133 -10.36 -3.92 -12.20
CA ILE A 133 -11.26 -4.52 -13.20
C ILE A 133 -12.42 -3.57 -13.49
N ALA A 134 -13.02 -2.95 -12.46
CA ALA A 134 -14.09 -1.97 -12.62
C ALA A 134 -13.66 -0.76 -13.45
N LYS A 135 -12.46 -0.22 -13.20
CA LYS A 135 -11.85 0.86 -13.98
C LYS A 135 -11.59 0.44 -15.43
N ALA A 136 -11.12 -0.80 -15.66
CA ALA A 136 -10.94 -1.35 -17.01
C ALA A 136 -12.28 -1.50 -17.76
N LEU A 137 -13.35 -1.86 -17.05
CA LEU A 137 -14.73 -1.90 -17.56
C LEU A 137 -15.41 -0.53 -17.63
N ARG A 138 -14.67 0.56 -17.37
CA ARG A 138 -15.15 1.96 -17.39
C ARG A 138 -16.31 2.25 -16.42
N ILE A 139 -16.38 1.55 -15.30
CA ILE A 139 -17.34 1.85 -14.23
C ILE A 139 -16.94 3.20 -13.57
N PRO A 140 -17.89 4.14 -13.41
CA PRO A 140 -17.61 5.46 -12.86
C PRO A 140 -17.08 5.35 -11.42
N GLN A 141 -15.92 5.97 -11.18
CA GLN A 141 -15.31 6.00 -9.86
C GLN A 141 -15.81 7.21 -9.08
N VAL A 142 -16.52 6.96 -7.98
CA VAL A 142 -17.09 7.99 -7.12
C VAL A 142 -16.06 8.41 -6.09
N ARG A 143 -15.57 9.65 -6.19
CA ARG A 143 -14.72 10.24 -5.16
C ARG A 143 -15.60 10.84 -4.07
N VAL A 144 -15.44 10.32 -2.86
CA VAL A 144 -16.14 10.82 -1.67
C VAL A 144 -15.58 12.20 -1.32
N PRO A 145 -16.41 13.23 -1.09
CA PRO A 145 -15.97 14.53 -0.62
C PRO A 145 -15.24 14.42 0.73
N TRP A 146 -14.20 15.23 0.94
CA TRP A 146 -13.37 15.16 2.15
C TRP A 146 -14.18 15.25 3.45
N ALA A 147 -15.12 16.20 3.54
CA ALA A 147 -15.96 16.38 4.71
C ALA A 147 -16.81 15.14 5.07
N LEU A 148 -17.26 14.39 4.06
CA LEU A 148 -17.99 13.15 4.27
C LEU A 148 -17.04 12.02 4.70
N HIS A 149 -15.86 11.94 4.06
CA HIS A 149 -14.84 10.98 4.48
C HIS A 149 -14.45 11.15 5.94
N GLU A 150 -14.21 12.39 6.37
CA GLU A 150 -13.80 12.76 7.73
C GLU A 150 -14.87 12.47 8.79
N ARG A 151 -16.15 12.35 8.38
CA ARG A 151 -17.22 11.90 9.28
C ARG A 151 -17.45 10.39 9.27
N LEU A 152 -17.18 9.73 8.14
CA LEU A 152 -17.44 8.30 7.98
C LEU A 152 -16.27 7.41 8.45
N TRP A 153 -15.03 7.88 8.39
CA TRP A 153 -13.87 7.08 8.82
C TRP A 153 -13.85 6.69 10.31
N PRO A 154 -14.47 7.39 11.29
CA PRO A 154 -14.51 6.93 12.68
C PRO A 154 -15.43 5.72 12.85
N LEU A 155 -16.33 5.47 11.89
CA LEU A 155 -17.31 4.38 11.95
C LEU A 155 -16.65 3.01 12.19
N LYS A 156 -15.54 2.72 11.51
CA LYS A 156 -14.80 1.45 11.73
C LYS A 156 -14.27 1.31 13.17
N TYR A 157 -13.92 2.42 13.82
CA TYR A 157 -13.47 2.42 15.21
C TYR A 157 -14.64 2.21 16.17
N ILE A 158 -15.80 2.79 15.88
CA ILE A 158 -17.03 2.55 16.64
C ILE A 158 -17.43 1.07 16.53
N ILE A 159 -17.40 0.50 15.33
CA ILE A 159 -17.68 -0.93 15.11
C ILE A 159 -16.69 -1.79 15.88
N PHE A 160 -15.39 -1.47 15.82
CA PHE A 160 -14.37 -2.19 16.58
C PHE A 160 -14.61 -2.11 18.10
N LEU A 161 -14.87 -0.92 18.65
CA LEU A 161 -15.13 -0.74 20.08
C LEU A 161 -16.41 -1.44 20.53
N ALA A 162 -17.46 -1.45 19.70
CA ALA A 162 -18.70 -2.17 19.98
C ALA A 162 -18.46 -3.68 20.01
N LEU A 163 -17.77 -4.24 19.00
CA LEU A 163 -17.39 -5.65 18.96
C LEU A 163 -16.50 -6.03 20.16
N PHE A 164 -15.51 -5.19 20.47
CA PHE A 164 -14.63 -5.37 21.62
C PHE A 164 -15.41 -5.36 22.94
N GLY A 165 -16.33 -4.41 23.13
CA GLY A 165 -17.19 -4.35 24.31
C GLY A 165 -18.06 -5.60 24.49
N VAL A 166 -18.65 -6.11 23.40
CA VAL A 166 -19.42 -7.37 23.42
C VAL A 166 -18.53 -8.57 23.75
N SER A 167 -17.28 -8.59 23.25
CA SER A 167 -16.34 -9.68 23.51
C SER A 167 -15.93 -9.80 24.97
N LEU A 168 -15.91 -8.69 25.71
CA LEU A 168 -15.65 -8.70 27.16
C LEU A 168 -16.80 -9.34 27.95
N HIS A 169 -18.04 -9.26 27.44
CA HIS A 169 -19.19 -9.86 28.10
C HIS A 169 -19.36 -11.34 27.72
N SER A 170 -19.19 -11.67 26.44
CA SER A 170 -19.22 -13.07 25.98
C SER A 170 -18.48 -13.24 24.66
N LEU A 171 -17.44 -14.08 24.67
CA LEU A 171 -16.65 -14.40 23.48
C LEU A 171 -17.51 -15.04 22.39
N ALA A 172 -18.44 -15.93 22.76
CA ALA A 172 -19.33 -16.60 21.82
C ALA A 172 -20.30 -15.65 21.08
N LEU A 173 -20.75 -14.58 21.75
CA LEU A 173 -21.67 -13.61 21.17
C LEU A 173 -20.91 -12.62 20.29
N ALA A 174 -19.67 -12.27 20.67
CA ALA A 174 -18.76 -11.53 19.82
C ALA A 174 -18.35 -12.31 18.58
N GLU A 175 -18.12 -13.63 18.67
CA GLU A 175 -17.87 -14.48 17.51
C GLU A 175 -19.06 -14.50 16.56
N ARG A 176 -20.29 -14.64 17.07
CA ARG A 176 -21.53 -14.55 16.26
C ARG A 176 -21.69 -13.19 15.58
N MET A 177 -21.38 -12.09 16.27
CA MET A 177 -21.45 -10.75 15.70
C MET A 177 -20.29 -10.47 14.72
N ALA A 178 -19.12 -11.05 14.95
CA ALA A 178 -17.98 -11.01 14.04
C ALA A 178 -18.22 -11.84 12.77
N GLU A 179 -19.25 -12.70 12.73
CA GLU A 179 -19.66 -13.36 11.49
C GLU A 179 -20.23 -12.41 10.43
N VAL A 180 -20.54 -11.16 10.80
CA VAL A 180 -20.88 -10.05 9.88
C VAL A 180 -19.66 -9.63 9.05
N GLU A 181 -18.45 -10.08 9.40
CA GLU A 181 -17.27 -9.89 8.56
C GLU A 181 -17.48 -10.53 7.17
N PRO A 182 -17.53 -9.76 6.07
CA PRO A 182 -17.71 -10.28 4.72
C PRO A 182 -16.56 -11.19 4.30
N PHE A 183 -15.46 -11.17 5.03
CA PHE A 183 -14.28 -11.98 4.84
C PHE A 183 -14.52 -13.50 4.91
N LYS A 184 -15.19 -13.98 5.97
CA LYS A 184 -15.50 -15.41 6.15
C LYS A 184 -16.40 -15.88 5.01
N THR A 185 -17.35 -15.04 4.59
CA THR A 185 -18.28 -15.35 3.50
C THR A 185 -17.62 -15.28 2.11
N ALA A 186 -16.83 -14.25 1.82
CA ALA A 186 -16.28 -13.99 0.48
C ALA A 186 -15.04 -14.82 0.17
N ILE A 187 -14.19 -15.13 1.17
CA ILE A 187 -12.90 -15.80 0.96
C ILE A 187 -12.92 -17.22 1.53
N VAL A 188 -13.24 -17.36 2.83
CA VAL A 188 -13.15 -18.66 3.53
C VAL A 188 -14.23 -19.62 3.03
N LEU A 189 -15.47 -19.16 2.92
CA LEU A 189 -16.62 -19.97 2.50
C LEU A 189 -16.91 -19.85 1.00
N ARG A 190 -16.14 -19.06 0.24
CA ARG A 190 -16.28 -18.88 -1.21
C ARG A 190 -17.72 -18.61 -1.67
N PHE A 191 -18.45 -17.77 -0.93
CA PHE A 191 -19.86 -17.42 -1.12
C PHE A 191 -20.86 -18.57 -0.91
N ILE A 192 -20.44 -19.71 -0.36
CA ILE A 192 -21.30 -20.82 0.03
C ILE A 192 -21.73 -20.60 1.49
N ARG A 193 -22.66 -19.66 1.69
CA ARG A 193 -23.26 -19.35 3.00
C ARG A 193 -24.73 -19.00 2.85
N GLU A 194 -25.45 -18.94 3.97
CA GLU A 194 -26.81 -18.42 4.05
C GLU A 194 -26.95 -17.08 3.30
N TRP A 195 -28.04 -16.97 2.54
CA TRP A 195 -28.28 -15.90 1.56
C TRP A 195 -28.11 -14.47 2.11
N PRO A 196 -28.53 -14.12 3.36
CA PRO A 196 -28.35 -12.77 3.88
C PRO A 196 -26.87 -12.32 3.95
N PHE A 197 -25.95 -13.20 4.34
CA PHE A 197 -24.52 -12.88 4.42
C PHE A 197 -23.88 -12.74 3.04
N VAL A 198 -24.34 -13.52 2.06
CA VAL A 198 -23.87 -13.44 0.68
C VAL A 198 -24.33 -12.13 0.04
N VAL A 199 -25.61 -11.78 0.21
CA VAL A 199 -26.16 -10.50 -0.26
C VAL A 199 -25.41 -9.32 0.35
N PHE A 200 -25.15 -9.36 1.67
CA PHE A 200 -24.37 -8.32 2.34
C PHE A 200 -22.93 -8.20 1.79
N ALA A 201 -22.23 -9.32 1.63
CA ALA A 201 -20.89 -9.34 1.05
C ALA A 201 -20.87 -8.80 -0.38
N LEU A 202 -21.84 -9.20 -1.22
CA LEU A 202 -21.98 -8.71 -2.59
C LEU A 202 -22.32 -7.22 -2.63
N ALA A 203 -23.18 -6.73 -1.74
CA ALA A 203 -23.50 -5.30 -1.64
C ALA A 203 -22.24 -4.48 -1.29
N LEU A 204 -21.42 -4.96 -0.35
CA LEU A 204 -20.15 -4.30 0.02
C LEU A 204 -19.11 -4.35 -1.10
N LEU A 205 -18.99 -5.47 -1.81
CA LEU A 205 -18.11 -5.58 -2.96
C LEU A 205 -18.59 -4.71 -4.12
N GLY A 206 -19.92 -4.65 -4.35
CA GLY A 206 -20.56 -3.79 -5.32
C GLY A 206 -20.30 -2.31 -5.03
N ALA A 207 -20.45 -1.86 -3.78
CA ALA A 207 -20.03 -0.53 -3.35
C ALA A 207 -18.53 -0.29 -3.60
N GLY A 208 -17.70 -1.33 -3.43
CA GLY A 208 -16.27 -1.34 -3.73
C GLY A 208 -15.91 -1.12 -5.21
N LEU A 209 -16.82 -1.41 -6.14
CA LEU A 209 -16.62 -1.15 -7.58
C LEU A 209 -16.68 0.35 -7.89
N PHE A 210 -17.52 1.11 -7.17
CA PHE A 210 -17.66 2.55 -7.33
C PHE A 210 -16.70 3.34 -6.43
N ILE A 211 -16.48 2.86 -5.20
CA ILE A 211 -15.62 3.48 -4.20
C ILE A 211 -14.49 2.51 -3.86
N GLU A 212 -13.27 2.84 -4.30
CA GLU A 212 -12.11 2.00 -4.08
C GLU A 212 -11.91 1.66 -2.59
N ARG A 213 -11.82 0.35 -2.29
CA ARG A 213 -11.61 -0.18 -0.93
C ARG A 213 -12.63 0.32 0.11
N PHE A 214 -13.91 0.48 -0.27
CA PHE A 214 -15.00 0.94 0.60
C PHE A 214 -15.02 0.28 2.00
N TYR A 215 -15.04 -1.05 2.05
CA TYR A 215 -15.08 -1.80 3.31
C TYR A 215 -13.84 -1.53 4.20
N CYS A 216 -12.63 -1.65 3.64
CA CYS A 216 -11.40 -1.36 4.38
C CYS A 216 -11.35 0.08 4.94
N ARG A 217 -12.05 1.00 4.29
CA ARG A 217 -12.08 2.42 4.64
C ARG A 217 -13.06 2.76 5.77
N TYR A 218 -14.24 2.12 5.79
CA TYR A 218 -15.35 2.55 6.68
C TYR A 218 -15.86 1.48 7.66
N LEU A 219 -15.64 0.20 7.38
CA LEU A 219 -16.29 -0.90 8.11
C LEU A 219 -15.30 -1.89 8.73
N CYS A 220 -14.06 -1.94 8.24
CA CYS A 220 -13.08 -2.93 8.65
C CYS A 220 -12.59 -2.71 10.09
N ALA A 221 -13.16 -3.45 11.04
CA ALA A 221 -12.80 -3.41 12.44
C ALA A 221 -11.37 -3.92 12.71
N LEU A 222 -10.89 -4.93 11.97
CA LEU A 222 -9.47 -5.36 12.04
C LEU A 222 -8.54 -4.21 11.66
N GLY A 223 -8.88 -3.47 10.60
CA GLY A 223 -8.12 -2.30 10.17
C GLY A 223 -8.11 -1.20 11.22
N ALA A 224 -9.21 -1.02 11.95
CA ALA A 224 -9.31 -0.07 13.06
C ALA A 224 -8.41 -0.48 14.23
N ALA A 225 -8.44 -1.75 14.62
CA ALA A 225 -7.61 -2.29 15.70
C ALA A 225 -6.11 -2.13 15.40
N LEU A 226 -5.68 -2.45 14.17
CA LEU A 226 -4.30 -2.28 13.74
C LEU A 226 -3.90 -0.81 13.57
N ALA A 227 -4.86 0.11 13.42
CA ALA A 227 -4.59 1.54 13.29
C ALA A 227 -4.23 2.22 14.60
N ILE A 228 -4.68 1.70 15.75
CA ILE A 228 -4.36 2.26 17.07
C ILE A 228 -2.84 2.26 17.34
N PRO A 229 -2.13 1.12 17.24
CA PRO A 229 -0.68 1.09 17.45
C PRO A 229 0.11 1.66 16.25
N ALA A 230 -0.48 1.76 15.05
CA ALA A 230 0.20 2.24 13.86
C ALA A 230 0.69 3.70 13.97
N ARG A 231 0.13 4.50 14.88
CA ARG A 231 0.60 5.87 15.16
C ARG A 231 2.00 5.89 15.78
N MET A 232 2.39 4.83 16.49
CA MET A 232 3.70 4.71 17.17
C MET A 232 4.82 4.21 16.25
N ARG A 233 4.64 4.29 14.92
CA ARG A 233 5.69 3.89 13.97
C ARG A 233 6.97 4.69 14.22
N MET A 234 8.11 4.01 14.17
CA MET A 234 9.41 4.61 14.48
C MET A 234 9.98 5.44 13.31
N PHE A 235 9.57 5.15 12.07
CA PHE A 235 10.17 5.73 10.87
C PHE A 235 9.14 6.27 9.86
N GLU A 236 9.38 7.50 9.37
CA GLU A 236 8.61 8.12 8.30
C GLU A 236 9.31 7.95 6.94
N TRP A 237 9.00 6.84 6.25
CA TRP A 237 9.64 6.50 4.97
C TRP A 237 9.09 7.26 3.75
N LEU A 238 7.90 7.86 3.87
CA LEU A 238 7.17 8.50 2.76
C LEU A 238 7.63 9.96 2.59
N LYS A 239 8.30 10.27 1.48
CA LYS A 239 8.81 11.62 1.21
C LYS A 239 7.72 12.54 0.68
N ARG A 240 7.79 13.81 1.05
CA ARG A 240 6.96 14.90 0.49
C ARG A 240 7.76 16.19 0.36
N TYR A 241 7.37 17.02 -0.60
CA TYR A 241 7.87 18.37 -0.71
C TYR A 241 7.05 19.32 0.17
N PRO A 242 7.63 20.42 0.66
CA PRO A 242 6.89 21.47 1.40
C PRO A 242 5.74 22.10 0.60
N ALA A 243 5.82 22.09 -0.74
CA ALA A 243 4.76 22.60 -1.62
C ALA A 243 3.53 21.67 -1.71
N CYS A 244 3.62 20.45 -1.21
CA CYS A 244 2.52 19.48 -1.27
C CYS A 244 1.49 19.82 -0.16
N GLY A 245 0.23 20.12 -0.53
CA GLY A 245 -0.84 20.50 0.40
C GLY A 245 -1.16 22.00 0.45
N THR A 246 -0.24 22.86 0.00
CA THR A 246 -0.49 24.30 -0.12
C THR A 246 -0.99 24.67 -1.51
N ARG A 247 -0.19 24.39 -2.54
CA ARG A 247 -0.54 24.66 -3.95
C ARG A 247 -0.83 23.40 -4.76
N CYS A 248 -0.32 22.26 -4.33
CA CYS A 248 -0.48 20.98 -5.03
C CYS A 248 -1.30 19.99 -4.20
N GLN A 249 -2.43 19.54 -4.75
CA GLN A 249 -3.33 18.53 -4.16
C GLN A 249 -3.32 17.19 -4.91
N ARG A 250 -2.38 16.99 -5.85
CA ARG A 250 -2.40 15.83 -6.75
C ARG A 250 -2.35 14.49 -6.00
N CYS A 251 -1.38 14.31 -5.09
CA CYS A 251 -1.28 13.09 -4.29
C CYS A 251 -2.49 12.85 -3.39
N ALA A 252 -3.14 13.92 -2.89
CA ALA A 252 -4.35 13.81 -2.07
C ALA A 252 -5.53 13.29 -2.90
N ASN A 253 -5.68 13.83 -4.11
CA ASN A 253 -6.74 13.47 -5.05
C ASN A 253 -6.61 12.05 -5.61
N ASP A 254 -5.37 11.56 -5.78
CA ASP A 254 -5.07 10.24 -6.34
C ASP A 254 -4.92 9.16 -5.25
N CYS A 255 -5.01 9.52 -3.97
CA CYS A 255 -4.94 8.56 -2.88
C CYS A 255 -6.22 7.72 -2.81
N MET A 256 -6.12 6.43 -3.14
CA MET A 256 -7.23 5.46 -3.12
C MET A 256 -8.08 5.46 -1.84
N VAL A 257 -7.47 5.73 -0.69
CA VAL A 257 -8.14 5.75 0.63
C VAL A 257 -8.31 7.14 1.20
N GLN A 258 -7.86 8.18 0.49
CA GLN A 258 -7.82 9.57 0.97
C GLN A 258 -7.11 9.72 2.33
N ALA A 259 -6.01 9.00 2.54
CA ALA A 259 -5.21 9.10 3.77
C ALA A 259 -4.38 10.40 3.87
N ILE A 260 -4.43 11.25 2.84
CA ILE A 260 -3.69 12.51 2.77
C ILE A 260 -4.65 13.66 3.02
N HIS A 261 -4.39 14.42 4.08
CA HIS A 261 -5.16 15.61 4.39
C HIS A 261 -4.97 16.69 3.31
N PRO A 262 -5.97 17.55 3.07
CA PRO A 262 -5.83 18.71 2.18
C PRO A 262 -4.61 19.59 2.52
N GLU A 263 -4.24 19.69 3.79
CA GLU A 263 -3.05 20.45 4.22
C GLU A 263 -1.72 19.79 3.83
N GLY A 264 -1.75 18.54 3.38
CA GLY A 264 -0.58 17.81 2.92
C GLY A 264 0.13 16.95 3.95
N HIS A 265 -0.46 16.71 5.12
CA HIS A 265 0.03 15.69 6.03
C HIS A 265 -0.54 14.31 5.65
N ILE A 266 0.23 13.23 5.87
CA ILE A 266 -0.23 11.86 5.63
C ILE A 266 -0.67 11.28 6.97
N ASN A 267 -1.92 10.82 7.07
CA ASN A 267 -2.40 10.14 8.27
C ASN A 267 -1.91 8.67 8.27
N PRO A 268 -0.99 8.27 9.18
CA PRO A 268 -0.47 6.90 9.22
C PRO A 268 -1.54 5.88 9.59
N ASN A 269 -2.58 6.30 10.31
CA ASN A 269 -3.69 5.44 10.73
C ASN A 269 -4.61 5.10 9.55
N GLU A 270 -4.56 5.86 8.45
CA GLU A 270 -5.33 5.59 7.23
C GLU A 270 -4.50 5.02 6.08
N CYS A 271 -3.21 5.35 6.04
CA CYS A 271 -2.32 4.99 4.94
C CYS A 271 -2.15 3.47 4.77
N LEU A 272 -2.44 2.97 3.57
CA LEU A 272 -2.23 1.57 3.18
C LEU A 272 -0.84 1.29 2.59
N TYR A 273 0.09 2.24 2.65
CA TYR A 273 1.45 2.10 2.09
C TYR A 273 1.45 1.56 0.64
N CYS A 274 0.57 2.12 -0.19
CA CYS A 274 0.44 1.67 -1.58
C CYS A 274 1.58 2.13 -2.51
N LEU A 275 2.41 3.06 -2.02
CA LEU A 275 3.52 3.72 -2.73
C LEU A 275 3.12 4.55 -3.97
N HIS A 276 1.82 4.68 -4.28
CA HIS A 276 1.37 5.46 -5.43
C HIS A 276 1.76 6.95 -5.30
N CYS A 277 1.59 7.54 -4.11
CA CYS A 277 2.03 8.92 -3.88
C CYS A 277 3.55 9.12 -4.02
N GLN A 278 4.36 8.08 -3.77
CA GLN A 278 5.81 8.11 -3.98
C GLN A 278 6.17 7.96 -5.46
N GLN A 279 5.40 7.21 -6.26
CA GLN A 279 5.55 7.19 -7.71
C GLN A 279 5.32 8.60 -8.27
N LEU A 280 4.22 9.26 -7.87
CA LEU A 280 3.95 10.63 -8.28
C LEU A 280 5.04 11.60 -7.82
N TYR A 281 5.58 11.43 -6.60
CA TYR A 281 6.63 12.29 -6.07
C TYR A 281 7.87 12.35 -6.98
N TYR A 282 8.27 11.23 -7.59
CA TYR A 282 9.43 11.13 -8.47
C TYR A 282 9.11 11.34 -9.96
N ASP A 283 7.84 11.50 -10.33
CA ASP A 283 7.40 11.64 -11.72
C ASP A 283 7.63 13.07 -12.23
N ASP A 284 8.42 13.20 -13.30
CA ASP A 284 8.83 14.46 -13.90
C ASP A 284 7.77 15.09 -14.82
N HIS A 285 6.74 14.33 -15.22
CA HIS A 285 5.61 14.81 -16.01
C HIS A 285 4.37 15.10 -15.17
N GLN A 286 4.27 14.55 -13.96
CA GLN A 286 3.08 14.66 -13.12
C GLN A 286 3.27 15.53 -11.88
N CYS A 287 4.45 15.53 -11.27
CA CYS A 287 4.71 16.35 -10.07
C CYS A 287 5.08 17.78 -10.47
N PRO A 288 4.34 18.82 -10.05
CA PRO A 288 4.66 20.21 -10.38
C PRO A 288 6.09 20.61 -10.04
N VAL A 289 6.60 20.16 -8.89
CA VAL A 289 7.99 20.44 -8.45
C VAL A 289 9.02 19.82 -9.40
N MET A 290 8.76 18.61 -9.90
CA MET A 290 9.67 17.94 -10.81
C MET A 290 9.55 18.48 -12.24
N ILE A 291 8.34 18.85 -12.67
CA ILE A 291 8.10 19.55 -13.94
C ILE A 291 8.88 20.88 -13.96
N GLU A 292 8.80 21.68 -12.89
CA GLU A 292 9.56 22.93 -12.77
C GLU A 292 11.08 22.69 -12.84
N ARG A 293 11.58 21.64 -12.17
CA ARG A 293 13.01 21.27 -12.23
C ARG A 293 13.41 20.85 -13.64
N ARG A 294 12.63 20.01 -14.31
CA ARG A 294 12.90 19.57 -15.68
C ARG A 294 12.91 20.75 -16.65
N LEU A 295 11.87 21.59 -16.62
CA LEU A 295 11.79 22.79 -17.46
C LEU A 295 12.95 23.75 -17.21
N LYS A 296 13.45 23.85 -15.98
CA LYS A 296 14.64 24.65 -15.66
C LYS A 296 15.91 24.06 -16.29
N HIS A 297 16.10 22.74 -16.21
CA HIS A 297 17.21 22.05 -16.87
C HIS A 297 17.15 22.20 -18.40
N GLU A 298 16.00 21.94 -19.01
CA GLU A 298 15.80 22.12 -20.47
C GLU A 298 16.09 23.55 -20.92
N ARG A 299 15.66 24.56 -20.13
CA ARG A 299 15.99 25.97 -20.42
C ARG A 299 17.48 26.28 -20.29
N GLN A 300 18.19 25.64 -19.35
CA GLN A 300 19.63 25.80 -19.19
C GLN A 300 20.40 25.16 -20.34
N GLU A 301 20.00 23.95 -20.76
CA GLU A 301 20.58 23.24 -21.91
C GLU A 301 20.32 24.00 -23.23
N ALA A 302 19.12 24.57 -23.41
CA ALA A 302 18.79 25.40 -24.56
C ALA A 302 19.59 26.72 -24.60
N ARG A 303 19.99 27.27 -23.45
CA ARG A 303 20.87 28.45 -23.40
C ARG A 303 22.33 28.07 -23.68
N ALA A 304 22.83 27.01 -23.06
CA ALA A 304 24.19 26.53 -23.28
C ALA A 304 24.44 26.15 -24.75
N SER A 305 23.49 25.47 -25.40
CA SER A 305 23.58 25.12 -26.82
C SER A 305 23.58 26.36 -27.74
N LYS A 306 22.80 27.40 -27.41
CA LYS A 306 22.83 28.68 -28.15
C LYS A 306 24.16 29.41 -27.98
N ASP A 307 24.70 29.47 -26.77
CA ASP A 307 26.00 30.10 -26.50
C ASP A 307 27.15 29.34 -27.20
N SER A 308 27.12 28.00 -27.19
CA SER A 308 28.08 27.18 -27.94
C SER A 308 27.96 27.38 -29.46
N GLY A 309 26.75 27.49 -29.99
CA GLY A 309 26.52 27.80 -31.41
C GLY A 309 27.06 29.18 -31.80
N ALA A 310 26.85 30.20 -30.96
CA ALA A 310 27.39 31.54 -31.15
C ALA A 310 28.93 31.56 -31.06
N GLN A 311 29.53 30.81 -30.13
CA GLN A 311 30.98 30.67 -30.02
C GLN A 311 31.59 29.99 -31.25
N ILE A 312 31.00 28.90 -31.74
CA ILE A 312 31.47 28.22 -32.96
C ILE A 312 31.37 29.15 -34.18
N ALA A 313 30.28 29.90 -34.32
CA ALA A 313 30.13 30.87 -35.40
C ALA A 313 31.22 31.97 -35.36
N ASN A 314 31.54 32.49 -34.18
CA ASN A 314 32.62 33.46 -34.00
C ASN A 314 34.01 32.88 -34.32
N ILE A 315 34.28 31.62 -33.94
CA ILE A 315 35.54 30.94 -34.29
C ILE A 315 35.65 30.76 -35.81
N ILE A 316 34.59 30.33 -36.49
CA ILE A 316 34.58 30.18 -37.96
C ILE A 316 34.78 31.54 -38.64
N ALA A 317 34.17 32.62 -38.14
CA ALA A 317 34.36 33.97 -38.66
C ALA A 317 35.81 34.45 -38.49
N ASN A 318 36.42 34.22 -37.32
CA ASN A 318 37.82 34.58 -37.07
C ASN A 318 38.77 33.79 -37.97
N VAL A 319 38.59 32.48 -38.13
CA VAL A 319 39.44 31.65 -39.01
C VAL A 319 39.29 32.07 -40.49
N ARG A 320 38.09 32.48 -40.93
CA ARG A 320 37.89 33.04 -42.28
C ARG A 320 38.55 34.41 -42.44
N GLY A 321 38.50 35.27 -41.41
CA GLY A 321 39.17 36.56 -41.41
C GLY A 321 40.69 36.44 -41.45
N GLU A 322 41.27 35.52 -40.69
CA GLU A 322 42.72 35.23 -40.70
C GLU A 322 43.19 34.67 -42.06
N ARG A 323 42.40 33.81 -42.72
CA ARG A 323 42.72 33.33 -44.08
C ARG A 323 42.64 34.43 -45.14
N ALA A 324 41.76 35.42 -44.98
CA ALA A 324 41.66 36.56 -45.89
C ALA A 324 42.85 37.53 -45.71
N ALA A 325 43.32 37.73 -44.49
CA ALA A 325 44.47 38.59 -44.19
C ALA A 325 45.84 37.94 -44.52
N GLY A 326 45.93 36.61 -44.53
CA GLY A 326 47.16 35.88 -44.84
C GLY A 326 47.52 35.76 -46.33
N ASN A 327 46.67 36.26 -47.23
CA ASN A 327 46.87 36.14 -48.68
C ASN A 327 47.39 37.42 -49.37
N ASP A 328 47.67 38.49 -48.60
CA ASP A 328 48.38 39.69 -49.06
C ASP A 328 49.83 39.66 -48.54
N LYS A 329 50.68 38.86 -49.19
CA LYS A 329 52.10 39.17 -49.28
C LYS A 329 52.41 39.48 -50.75
N PRO A 330 52.84 40.71 -51.10
CA PRO A 330 53.33 40.99 -52.43
C PRO A 330 54.67 40.27 -52.59
N GLY A 331 54.67 39.20 -53.40
CA GLY A 331 55.90 38.63 -53.94
C GLY A 331 56.42 39.59 -55.00
N ASP A 332 57.27 40.52 -54.57
CA ASP A 332 57.92 41.47 -55.45
C ASP A 332 58.94 40.76 -56.34
N SER A 333 58.92 41.18 -57.60
CA SER A 333 59.66 40.63 -58.71
C SER A 333 61.00 41.35 -58.92
N LYS A 334 62.02 40.56 -59.26
CA LYS A 334 63.36 40.90 -59.80
C LYS A 334 64.47 41.23 -58.82
#